data_AF-A0A126Z900-F1
#
_entry.id   AF-A0A126Z900-F1
#
_cell.length_a   1.000
_cell.length_b   1.000
_cell.length_c   1.000
_cell.angle_alpha   90.00
_cell.angle_beta   90.00
_cell.angle_gamma   90.00
#
_symmetry.space_group_name_H-M   'P 1'
#
loop_
_entity.id
_entity.type
_entity.pdbx_description
1 polymer ?
#
loop_
_entity_poly.entity_id
_entity_poly.type
_entity_poly.pdbx_seq_one_letter_code
_entity_poly.pdbx_strand_id
1 'polypeptide(L)'
;MEDWAETWAHYLHMADTVDTAVSFGIDSNSVDIDSDPYTVDDLWQPDHPDAEAFLAFLNSWVLLTHVLNELTRSMGQADYYPFVLPRDAIAKLQFIHEVVRSASNPVVVNMTPVEQPAPSSVPA
;
A
#
# COMPACT_ATOMS: atom_id res chain seq x y z
N MET A 1 9.45 20.63 3.49
CA MET A 1 8.42 19.87 2.76
C MET A 1 9.14 18.69 2.19
N GLU A 2 8.88 17.50 2.70
CA GLU A 2 9.26 16.27 2.00
C GLU A 2 8.51 16.27 0.66
N ASP A 3 9.21 16.04 -0.45
CA ASP A 3 8.65 16.19 -1.79
C ASP A 3 7.61 15.07 -2.03
N TRP A 4 6.40 15.42 -2.50
CA TRP A 4 5.39 14.42 -2.83
C TRP A 4 5.92 13.40 -3.85
N ALA A 5 6.77 13.85 -4.78
CA ALA A 5 7.41 12.96 -5.74
C ALA A 5 8.31 11.91 -5.05
N GLU A 6 8.99 12.28 -3.96
CA GLU A 6 9.82 11.39 -3.16
C GLU A 6 8.96 10.33 -2.45
N THR A 7 7.83 10.71 -1.84
CA THR A 7 6.91 9.75 -1.22
C THR A 7 6.32 8.77 -2.24
N TRP A 8 5.95 9.24 -3.44
CA TRP A 8 5.50 8.37 -4.53
C TRP A 8 6.57 7.39 -4.98
N ALA A 9 7.79 7.87 -5.20
CA ALA A 9 8.92 7.01 -5.58
C ALA A 9 9.20 5.97 -4.49
N HIS A 10 9.15 6.38 -3.22
CA HIS A 10 9.33 5.49 -2.08
C HIS A 10 8.24 4.41 -2.03
N TYR A 11 6.97 4.79 -2.18
CA TYR A 11 5.86 3.84 -2.21
C TYR A 11 6.01 2.79 -3.31
N LEU A 12 6.32 3.22 -4.54
CA LEU A 12 6.50 2.31 -5.67
C LEU A 12 7.67 1.35 -5.44
N HIS A 13 8.78 1.88 -4.91
CA HIS A 13 9.93 1.07 -4.54
C HIS A 13 9.58 0.04 -3.45
N MET A 14 8.84 0.43 -2.41
CA MET A 14 8.35 -0.49 -1.39
C MET A 14 7.48 -1.59 -2.01
N ALA A 15 6.52 -1.21 -2.86
CA ALA A 15 5.60 -2.15 -3.52
C ALA A 15 6.34 -3.19 -4.36
N ASP A 16 7.25 -2.74 -5.23
CA ASP A 16 8.04 -3.63 -6.09
C ASP A 16 8.96 -4.55 -5.27
N THR A 17 9.56 -4.03 -4.20
CA THR A 17 10.48 -4.81 -3.35
C THR A 17 9.71 -5.88 -2.56
N VAL A 18 8.55 -5.53 -2.00
CA VAL A 18 7.68 -6.49 -1.29
C VAL A 18 7.16 -7.56 -2.24
N ASP A 19 6.68 -7.19 -3.43
CA ASP A 19 6.21 -8.15 -4.44
C ASP A 19 7.32 -9.11 -4.89
N THR A 20 8.54 -8.59 -5.05
CA THR A 20 9.73 -9.39 -5.32
C THR A 20 10.00 -10.39 -4.19
N ALA A 21 9.98 -9.94 -2.93
CA ALA A 21 10.22 -10.80 -1.78
C ALA A 21 9.19 -11.93 -1.65
N VAL A 22 7.91 -11.61 -1.86
CA VAL A 22 6.81 -12.59 -1.92
C VAL A 22 7.04 -13.60 -3.04
N SER A 23 7.47 -13.15 -4.22
CA SER A 23 7.79 -14.02 -5.36
C SER A 23 8.93 -15.00 -5.06
N PHE A 24 9.84 -14.66 -4.15
CA PHE A 24 10.91 -15.53 -3.66
C PHE A 24 10.53 -16.37 -2.44
N GLY A 25 9.27 -16.29 -1.97
CA GLY A 25 8.77 -17.07 -0.83
C GLY A 25 9.18 -16.55 0.54
N ILE A 26 9.58 -15.27 0.64
CA ILE A 26 9.80 -14.62 1.94
C ILE A 26 8.42 -14.27 2.51
N ASP A 27 7.92 -15.11 3.43
CA ASP A 27 6.66 -14.86 4.12
C ASP A 27 6.90 -14.01 5.38
N SER A 28 6.40 -12.78 5.34
CA SER A 28 6.56 -11.82 6.42
C SER A 28 5.76 -12.15 7.69
N ASN A 29 4.80 -13.08 7.63
CA ASN A 29 4.01 -13.48 8.79
C ASN A 29 4.73 -14.48 9.71
N SER A 30 5.93 -14.92 9.36
CA SER A 30 6.63 -16.04 10.02
C SER A 30 7.85 -15.64 10.85
N VAL A 31 8.19 -14.35 10.90
CA VAL A 31 9.43 -13.86 11.51
C VAL A 31 9.11 -12.93 12.67
N ASP A 32 9.45 -13.36 13.89
CA ASP A 32 9.44 -12.49 15.07
C ASP A 32 10.64 -11.54 14.99
N ILE A 33 10.37 -10.26 14.73
CA ILE A 33 11.36 -9.19 14.84
C ILE A 33 11.00 -8.32 16.04
N ASP A 34 12.02 -7.91 16.79
CA ASP A 34 11.92 -7.00 17.94
C ASP A 34 11.69 -5.56 17.44
N SER A 35 10.56 -5.34 16.75
CA SER A 35 10.06 -4.03 16.35
C SER A 35 8.56 -4.02 16.62
N ASP A 36 8.08 -2.98 17.30
CA ASP A 36 6.66 -2.75 17.45
C ASP A 36 6.05 -2.56 16.05
N PRO A 37 5.13 -3.45 15.61
CA PRO A 37 4.48 -3.28 14.32
C PRO A 37 3.62 -2.03 14.34
N TYR A 38 3.45 -1.40 13.18
CA TYR A 38 2.41 -0.39 13.06
C TYR A 38 1.04 -1.04 13.26
N THR A 39 0.14 -0.28 13.84
CA THR A 39 -1.24 -0.64 14.16
C THR A 39 -2.20 0.23 13.38
N VAL A 40 -3.48 -0.14 13.37
CA VAL A 40 -4.54 0.67 12.76
C VAL A 40 -4.60 2.09 13.32
N ASP A 41 -4.23 2.29 14.60
CA ASP A 41 -4.20 3.62 15.24
C ASP A 41 -3.10 4.53 14.67
N ASP A 42 -2.15 3.99 13.91
CA ASP A 42 -1.10 4.74 13.22
C ASP A 42 -1.54 5.24 11.83
N LEU A 43 -2.68 4.76 11.35
CA LEU A 43 -3.24 5.11 10.05
C LEU A 43 -4.03 6.42 10.10
N TRP A 44 -4.04 7.14 8.98
CA TRP A 44 -4.82 8.37 8.85
C TRP A 44 -6.32 8.08 8.66
N GLN A 45 -6.64 7.01 7.94
CA GLN A 45 -8.02 6.49 7.81
C GLN A 45 -8.09 5.05 8.36
N PRO A 46 -8.18 4.87 9.70
CA PRO A 46 -8.26 3.54 10.31
C PRO A 46 -9.52 2.76 9.89
N ASP A 47 -10.62 3.46 9.61
CA ASP A 47 -11.91 2.87 9.22
C ASP A 47 -12.00 2.57 7.70
N HIS A 48 -10.95 2.80 6.93
CA HIS A 48 -10.97 2.55 5.48
C HIS A 48 -11.09 1.05 5.19
N PRO A 49 -11.89 0.61 4.19
CA PRO A 49 -12.06 -0.82 3.88
C PRO A 49 -10.75 -1.57 3.63
N ASP A 50 -9.76 -0.90 3.07
CA ASP A 50 -8.42 -1.45 2.78
C ASP A 50 -7.37 -1.18 3.86
N ALA A 51 -7.74 -0.59 5.01
CA ALA A 51 -6.80 -0.20 6.07
C ALA A 51 -5.94 -1.39 6.56
N GLU A 52 -6.57 -2.53 6.83
CA GLU A 52 -5.89 -3.76 7.24
C GLU A 52 -4.93 -4.30 6.17
N ALA A 53 -5.34 -4.22 4.89
CA ALA A 53 -4.51 -4.67 3.78
C ALA A 53 -3.27 -3.76 3.60
N PHE A 54 -3.44 -2.44 3.75
CA PHE A 54 -2.34 -1.50 3.76
C PHE A 54 -1.42 -1.71 4.96
N LEU A 55 -1.98 -1.96 6.15
CA LEU A 55 -1.20 -2.22 7.36
C LEU A 55 -0.35 -3.49 7.23
N ALA A 56 -0.92 -4.55 6.67
CA ALA A 56 -0.19 -5.78 6.36
C ALA A 56 0.97 -5.48 5.39
N PHE A 57 0.71 -4.76 4.30
CA PHE A 57 1.75 -4.34 3.35
C PHE A 57 2.87 -3.53 4.02
N LEU A 58 2.52 -2.55 4.86
CA LEU A 58 3.46 -1.69 5.56
C LEU A 58 4.35 -2.50 6.52
N ASN A 59 3.75 -3.40 7.30
CA ASN A 59 4.48 -4.24 8.23
C ASN A 59 5.35 -5.29 7.49
N SER A 60 4.92 -5.82 6.34
CA SER A 60 5.76 -6.64 5.46
C SER A 60 6.99 -5.89 4.99
N TRP A 61 6.84 -4.62 4.61
CA TRP A 61 7.97 -3.76 4.23
C TRP A 61 8.96 -3.56 5.39
N VAL A 62 8.46 -3.23 6.59
CA VAL A 62 9.30 -3.06 7.80
C VAL A 62 10.13 -4.32 8.04
N LEU A 63 9.48 -5.48 8.06
CA LEU A 63 10.16 -6.76 8.25
C LEU A 63 11.26 -6.97 7.19
N LEU A 64 10.95 -6.72 5.92
CA LEU A 64 11.90 -6.89 4.83
C LEU A 64 13.12 -5.98 4.99
N THR A 65 12.92 -4.72 5.40
CA THR A 65 14.04 -3.80 5.67
C THR A 65 14.92 -4.29 6.82
N HIS A 66 14.34 -4.88 7.87
CA HIS A 66 15.12 -5.52 8.94
C HIS A 66 15.95 -6.69 8.43
N VAL A 67 15.35 -7.61 7.65
CA VAL A 67 16.10 -8.72 7.04
C VAL A 67 17.26 -8.20 6.19
N LEU A 68 17.02 -7.17 5.37
CA LEU A 68 18.06 -6.55 4.56
C LEU A 68 19.17 -5.92 5.41
N ASN A 69 18.83 -5.24 6.50
CA ASN A 69 19.82 -4.69 7.42
C ASN A 69 20.66 -5.78 8.10
N GLU A 70 20.04 -6.85 8.60
CA GLU A 70 20.78 -7.97 9.18
C GLU A 70 21.72 -8.65 8.17
N LEU A 71 21.26 -8.86 6.93
CA LEU A 71 22.11 -9.37 5.86
C LEU A 71 23.30 -8.44 5.58
N THR A 72 23.05 -7.14 5.50
CA THR A 72 24.07 -6.12 5.24
C THR A 72 25.11 -6.07 6.37
N ARG A 73 24.65 -6.14 7.63
CA ARG A 73 25.51 -6.17 8.82
C ARG A 73 26.36 -7.44 8.89
N SER A 74 25.81 -8.58 8.49
CA SER A 74 26.55 -9.85 8.41
C SER A 74 27.73 -9.77 7.44
N MET A 75 27.62 -8.90 6.42
CA MET A 75 28.68 -8.61 5.45
C MET A 75 29.64 -7.49 5.92
N GLY A 76 29.50 -7.00 7.16
CA GLY A 76 30.31 -5.91 7.71
C GLY A 76 30.00 -4.54 7.10
N GLN A 77 28.86 -4.40 6.42
CA GLN A 77 28.39 -3.13 5.86
C GLN A 77 27.44 -2.43 6.84
N ALA A 78 27.29 -1.11 6.69
CA ALA A 78 26.31 -0.34 7.45
C ALA A 78 24.88 -0.64 6.98
N ASP A 79 23.91 -0.50 7.88
CA ASP A 79 22.49 -0.73 7.59
C ASP A 79 22.04 0.07 6.36
N TYR A 80 21.37 -0.63 5.43
CA TYR A 80 20.94 -0.05 4.16
C TYR A 80 19.62 0.74 4.31
N TYR A 81 18.77 0.35 5.26
CA TYR A 81 17.52 1.01 5.64
C TYR A 81 17.49 1.36 7.14
N PRO A 82 18.28 2.33 7.62
CA PRO A 82 18.38 2.65 9.06
C PRO A 82 17.27 3.59 9.58
N PHE A 83 16.17 3.77 8.84
CA PHE A 83 15.12 4.74 9.18
C PHE A 83 13.82 4.07 9.60
N VAL A 84 13.10 4.76 10.48
CA VAL A 84 11.73 4.43 10.89
C VAL A 84 10.79 5.37 10.13
N LEU A 85 9.71 4.84 9.57
CA LEU A 85 8.72 5.65 8.86
C LEU A 85 7.94 6.54 9.85
N PRO A 86 8.01 7.87 9.73
CA PRO A 86 7.23 8.75 10.59
C PRO A 86 5.74 8.63 10.26
N ARG A 87 4.87 8.85 11.27
CA ARG A 87 3.40 8.81 11.11
C ARG A 87 2.89 9.67 9.95
N ASP A 88 3.45 10.86 9.78
CA ASP A 88 3.09 11.77 8.68
C ASP A 88 3.40 11.18 7.29
N ALA A 89 4.46 10.38 7.16
CA ALA A 89 4.76 9.67 5.92
C ALA A 89 3.81 8.48 5.72
N ILE A 90 3.47 7.75 6.78
CA ILE A 90 2.50 6.64 6.74
C ILE A 90 1.14 7.13 6.23
N ALA A 91 0.67 8.29 6.69
CA ALA A 91 -0.56 8.90 6.20
C ALA A 91 -0.53 9.15 4.68
N LYS A 92 0.59 9.68 4.16
CA LYS A 92 0.75 9.89 2.71
C LYS A 92 0.85 8.57 1.95
N LEU A 93 1.55 7.59 2.50
CA LEU A 93 1.68 6.25 1.91
C LEU A 93 0.32 5.54 1.83
N GLN A 94 -0.52 5.68 2.87
CA GLN A 94 -1.89 5.16 2.86
C GLN A 94 -2.70 5.78 1.72
N PHE A 95 -2.66 7.10 1.59
CA PHE A 95 -3.33 7.79 0.49
C PHE A 95 -2.86 7.31 -0.89
N ILE A 96 -1.55 7.17 -1.09
CA ILE A 96 -0.99 6.69 -2.37
C ILE A 96 -1.45 5.24 -2.63
N HIS A 97 -1.45 4.38 -1.61
CA HIS A 97 -1.91 3.00 -1.71
C HIS A 97 -3.36 2.93 -2.20
N GLU A 98 -4.25 3.72 -1.60
CA GLU A 98 -5.66 3.82 -1.98
C GLU A 98 -5.83 4.25 -3.45
N VAL A 99 -5.07 5.27 -3.89
CA VAL A 99 -5.10 5.74 -5.28
C VAL A 99 -4.64 4.64 -6.26
N VAL A 100 -3.54 3.96 -5.95
CA VAL A 100 -3.01 2.89 -6.80
C VAL A 100 -3.97 1.70 -6.87
N ARG A 101 -4.52 1.25 -5.73
CA ARG A 101 -5.50 0.15 -5.69
C ARG A 101 -6.77 0.49 -6.46
N SER A 102 -7.28 1.71 -6.32
CA SER A 102 -8.45 2.18 -7.05
C SER A 102 -8.23 2.20 -8.56
N ALA A 103 -7.03 2.55 -9.02
CA ALA A 103 -6.68 2.51 -10.43
C ALA A 103 -6.50 1.08 -10.97
N SER A 104 -5.99 0.15 -10.14
CA SER A 104 -5.80 -1.25 -10.50
C SER A 104 -7.09 -2.08 -10.49
N ASN A 105 -8.11 -1.67 -9.74
CA ASN A 105 -9.42 -2.33 -9.69
C ASN A 105 -10.50 -1.39 -10.27
N PRO A 106 -10.59 -1.23 -11.61
CA PRO A 106 -11.58 -0.35 -12.19
C PRO A 106 -12.98 -0.86 -11.82
N VAL A 107 -13.68 -0.09 -11.00
CA VAL A 107 -15.11 -0.29 -10.75
C VAL A 107 -15.79 -0.28 -12.12
N VAL A 108 -16.28 -1.45 -12.56
CA VAL A 108 -17.10 -1.54 -13.76
C VAL A 108 -18.38 -0.78 -13.48
N VAL A 109 -18.45 0.46 -13.95
CA VAL A 109 -19.66 1.26 -13.86
C VAL A 109 -20.66 0.63 -14.83
N ASN A 110 -21.51 -0.26 -14.33
CA ASN A 110 -22.68 -0.73 -15.05
C ASN A 110 -23.64 0.46 -15.23
N MET A 111 -23.47 1.21 -16.32
CA MET A 111 -24.46 2.17 -16.77
C MET A 111 -25.71 1.38 -17.16
N THR A 112 -26.73 1.43 -16.32
CA THR A 112 -28.06 0.97 -16.69
C THR A 112 -28.53 1.75 -17.93
N PRO A 113 -28.99 1.06 -19.00
CA PRO A 113 -29.49 1.74 -20.18
C PRO A 113 -30.63 2.68 -19.78
N VAL A 114 -30.54 3.95 -20.19
CA VAL A 114 -31.63 4.92 -20.04
C VAL A 114 -32.82 4.38 -20.83
N GLU A 115 -33.90 4.03 -20.13
CA GLU A 115 -35.14 3.57 -20.75
C GLU A 115 -35.69 4.70 -21.63
N GLN A 116 -35.70 4.45 -22.94
CA GLN A 116 -36.13 5.43 -23.93
C GLN A 116 -37.66 5.55 -23.85
N PRO A 117 -38.22 6.75 -23.61
CA PRO A 117 -39.66 6.91 -23.47
C PRO A 117 -40.37 6.51 -24.76
N ALA A 118 -41.46 5.74 -24.61
CA ALA A 118 -42.24 5.20 -25.71
C ALA A 118 -42.72 6.31 -26.68
N PRO A 119 -42.68 6.08 -28.00
CA PRO A 119 -43.15 7.05 -28.97
C PRO A 119 -44.64 7.34 -28.73
N SER A 120 -44.97 8.61 -28.52
CA SER A 120 -46.34 9.07 -28.33
C SER A 120 -47.17 8.76 -29.58
N SER A 121 -48.20 7.92 -29.43
CA SER A 121 -49.17 7.64 -30.49
C SER A 121 -50.03 8.87 -30.72
N VAL A 122 -49.92 9.46 -31.92
CA VAL A 122 -50.84 10.50 -32.40
C VAL A 122 -52.09 9.82 -32.95
N PRO A 123 -53.31 10.16 -32.49
CA PRO A 123 -54.54 9.58 -33.03
C PRO A 123 -54.86 10.14 -34.43
N ALA A 124 -55.60 9.32 -35.19
CA ALA A 124 -55.85 9.38 -36.64
C ALA A 124 -56.52 10.65 -37.18
#